data_AF-A0A1S3XFN9-F1
#
_entry.id   AF-A0A1S3XFN9-F1
#
_cell.length_a   1.000
_cell.length_b   1.000
_cell.length_c   1.000
_cell.angle_alpha   90.00
_cell.angle_beta   90.00
_cell.angle_gamma   90.00
#
_symmetry.space_group_name_H-M   'P 1'
#
loop_
_entity.id
_entity.type
_entity.pdbx_description
1 polymer ?
#
loop_
_entity_poly.entity_id
_entity_poly.type
_entity_poly.pdbx_seq_one_letter_code
_entity_poly.pdbx_strand_id
1 'polypeptide(L)'
;MTSLSKYVTPTSQPQELAQAALHVSLVKAIYAKAYVNKVCKQLQQTKAKDYQVVKSCLDQISDGVSLLSNSVQELHHLNLDKESDFMWHRSNVQTWLSTVLTDAFTCMDGISGYKILGGKVKATIKAKVLNVAQVTSNALALFNGYAVRHKVSHHSSSGLLRVREGPAVLAKGRGQEGLRVRERLHAFVMICPPIHRVHEPWLAFA
;
A
#
# COMPACT_ATOMS: atom_id res chain seq x y z
N MET A 1 6.32 14.88 -13.68
CA MET A 1 6.89 14.22 -12.48
C MET A 1 6.26 14.85 -11.24
N THR A 2 5.30 14.18 -10.62
CA THR A 2 4.78 14.57 -9.30
C THR A 2 5.69 13.95 -8.23
N SER A 3 6.38 14.81 -7.49
CA SER A 3 7.16 14.46 -6.30
C SER A 3 6.31 14.79 -5.07
N LEU A 4 6.43 13.99 -4.02
CA LEU A 4 5.71 14.22 -2.78
C LEU A 4 6.13 15.51 -2.08
N SER A 5 7.37 15.96 -2.30
CA SER A 5 7.92 17.21 -1.74
C SER A 5 7.12 18.46 -2.10
N LYS A 6 6.37 18.45 -3.20
CA LYS A 6 5.50 19.57 -3.59
C LYS A 6 4.27 19.74 -2.68
N TYR A 7 3.94 18.71 -1.90
CA TYR A 7 2.77 18.68 -1.02
C TYR A 7 3.14 18.85 0.45
N VAL A 8 4.44 18.91 0.78
CA VAL A 8 4.92 19.04 2.15
C VAL A 8 5.20 20.52 2.43
N THR A 9 4.43 21.10 3.34
CA THR A 9 4.69 22.41 3.95
C THR A 9 4.85 22.26 5.47
N PRO A 10 5.49 23.21 6.17
CA PRO A 10 5.63 23.14 7.63
C PRO A 10 4.29 23.07 8.38
N THR A 11 3.19 23.47 7.74
CA THR A 11 1.83 23.48 8.29
C THR A 11 0.95 22.33 7.80
N SER A 12 1.46 21.43 6.96
CA SER A 12 0.66 20.35 6.37
C SER A 12 0.14 19.38 7.43
N GLN A 13 -1.17 19.12 7.42
CA GLN A 13 -1.75 18.17 8.35
C GLN A 13 -1.37 16.73 7.96
N PRO A 14 -1.16 15.81 8.93
CA PRO A 14 -0.79 14.42 8.64
C PRO A 14 -1.73 13.72 7.67
N GLN A 15 -3.02 14.06 7.73
CA GLN A 15 -4.05 13.55 6.83
C GLN A 15 -3.86 14.01 5.39
N GLU A 16 -3.61 15.31 5.18
CA GLU A 16 -3.38 15.89 3.86
C GLU A 16 -2.14 15.27 3.19
N LEU A 17 -1.09 15.04 3.98
CA LEU A 17 0.11 14.35 3.52
C LEU A 17 -0.18 12.91 3.09
N ALA A 18 -0.98 12.17 3.87
CA ALA A 18 -1.40 10.82 3.52
C ALA A 18 -2.26 10.81 2.24
N GLN A 19 -3.21 11.73 2.11
CA GLN A 19 -4.04 11.89 0.90
C GLN A 19 -3.16 12.20 -0.32
N ALA A 20 -2.26 13.17 -0.23
CA ALA A 20 -1.36 13.53 -1.31
C ALA A 20 -0.48 12.34 -1.73
N ALA A 21 0.05 11.58 -0.77
CA ALA A 21 0.88 10.41 -1.06
C ALA A 21 0.09 9.29 -1.74
N LEU A 22 -1.15 9.03 -1.33
CA LEU A 22 -2.04 8.08 -2.00
C LEU A 22 -2.36 8.50 -3.43
N HIS A 23 -2.68 9.79 -3.65
CA HIS A 23 -2.93 10.32 -4.99
C HIS A 23 -1.69 10.23 -5.90
N VAL A 24 -0.51 10.60 -5.39
CA VAL A 24 0.75 10.43 -6.14
C VAL A 24 0.95 8.97 -6.51
N SER A 25 0.72 8.05 -5.57
CA SER A 25 0.84 6.61 -5.81
C SER A 25 -0.10 6.12 -6.90
N LEU A 26 -1.38 6.51 -6.83
CA LEU A 26 -2.39 6.20 -7.85
C LEU A 26 -1.97 6.70 -9.23
N VAL A 27 -1.52 7.96 -9.31
CA VAL A 27 -1.05 8.55 -10.58
C VAL A 27 0.13 7.74 -11.14
N LYS A 28 1.12 7.40 -10.31
CA LYS A 28 2.27 6.60 -10.78
C LYS A 28 1.84 5.21 -11.26
N ALA A 29 0.92 4.56 -10.56
CA ALA A 29 0.38 3.26 -10.96
C ALA A 29 -0.36 3.34 -12.30
N ILE A 30 -1.16 4.37 -12.54
CA ILE A 30 -1.84 4.60 -13.83
C ILE A 30 -0.83 4.77 -14.97
N TYR A 31 0.23 5.57 -14.77
CA TYR A 31 1.28 5.76 -15.78
C TYR A 31 2.09 4.49 -16.04
N ALA A 32 2.34 3.68 -15.00
CA ALA A 32 2.98 2.38 -15.14
C ALA A 32 2.08 1.42 -15.94
N LYS A 33 0.81 1.28 -15.54
CA LYS A 33 -0.21 0.48 -16.24
C LYS A 33 -0.29 0.83 -17.72
N ALA A 34 -0.39 2.11 -18.05
CA ALA A 34 -0.49 2.57 -19.44
C ALA A 34 0.71 2.13 -20.28
N TYR A 35 1.92 2.23 -19.72
CA TYR A 35 3.14 1.78 -20.39
C TYR A 35 3.19 0.26 -20.55
N VAL A 36 2.94 -0.50 -19.48
CA VAL A 36 2.96 -1.96 -19.52
C VAL A 36 1.89 -2.50 -20.48
N ASN A 37 0.71 -1.89 -20.52
CA ASN A 37 -0.36 -2.23 -21.46
C ASN A 37 0.09 -2.01 -22.92
N LYS A 38 0.78 -0.90 -23.20
CA LYS A 38 1.35 -0.65 -24.54
C LYS A 38 2.32 -1.76 -24.94
N VAL A 39 3.23 -2.14 -24.05
CA VAL A 39 4.18 -3.24 -24.31
C VAL A 39 3.44 -4.57 -24.50
N CYS A 40 2.47 -4.86 -23.63
CA CYS A 40 1.66 -6.08 -23.70
C CYS A 40 0.96 -6.22 -25.07
N LYS A 41 0.34 -5.14 -25.57
CA LYS A 41 -0.30 -5.11 -26.89
C LYS A 41 0.70 -5.37 -28.04
N GLN A 42 1.89 -4.78 -27.98
CA GLN A 42 2.93 -5.01 -28.99
C GLN A 42 3.37 -6.47 -29.00
N LEU A 43 3.63 -7.06 -27.82
CA LEU A 43 4.02 -8.46 -27.71
C LEU A 43 2.92 -9.43 -28.18
N GLN A 44 1.65 -9.07 -27.96
CA GLN A 44 0.51 -9.83 -28.45
C GLN A 44 0.47 -9.85 -29.99
N GLN A 45 0.64 -8.68 -30.62
CA GLN A 45 0.64 -8.54 -32.07
C GLN A 45 1.78 -9.32 -32.73
N THR A 46 2.95 -9.35 -32.10
CA THR A 46 4.12 -10.10 -32.61
C THR A 46 4.17 -11.54 -32.14
N LYS A 47 3.16 -12.04 -31.40
CA LYS A 47 3.12 -13.39 -30.79
C LYS A 47 4.41 -13.72 -30.01
N ALA A 48 4.95 -12.73 -29.30
CA ALA A 48 6.19 -12.89 -28.56
C ALA A 48 6.01 -13.84 -27.36
N LYS A 49 7.04 -14.65 -27.07
CA LYS A 49 7.01 -15.62 -25.96
C LYS A 49 6.85 -14.94 -24.59
N ASP A 50 7.27 -13.67 -24.51
CA ASP A 50 7.25 -12.78 -23.34
C ASP A 50 5.86 -12.25 -23.01
N TYR A 51 4.88 -12.46 -23.88
CA TYR A 51 3.54 -11.90 -23.72
C TYR A 51 2.93 -12.25 -22.35
N GLN A 52 3.03 -13.52 -21.94
CA GLN A 52 2.40 -13.98 -20.69
C GLN A 52 3.02 -13.33 -19.44
N VAL A 53 4.34 -13.16 -19.40
CA VAL A 53 5.00 -12.53 -18.24
C VAL A 53 4.69 -11.04 -18.16
N VAL A 54 4.63 -10.34 -19.29
CA VAL A 54 4.25 -8.92 -19.32
C VAL A 54 2.76 -8.73 -19.02
N LYS A 55 1.91 -9.67 -19.46
CA LYS A 55 0.48 -9.68 -19.15
C LYS A 55 0.25 -9.89 -17.65
N SER A 56 0.94 -10.82 -17.01
CA SER A 56 0.87 -11.02 -15.56
C SER A 56 1.29 -9.76 -14.79
N CYS A 57 2.38 -9.09 -15.19
CA CYS A 57 2.75 -7.80 -14.60
C CYS A 57 1.67 -6.72 -14.84
N LEU A 58 1.06 -6.68 -16.03
CA LEU A 58 -0.03 -5.73 -16.31
C LEU A 58 -1.21 -5.93 -15.35
N ASP A 59 -1.58 -7.18 -15.08
CA ASP A 59 -2.69 -7.51 -14.19
C ASP A 59 -2.40 -7.06 -12.76
N GLN A 60 -1.20 -7.35 -12.24
CA GLN A 60 -0.71 -6.87 -10.93
C GLN A 60 -0.75 -5.34 -10.79
N ILE A 61 -0.26 -4.61 -11.80
CA ILE A 61 -0.29 -3.14 -11.76
C ILE A 61 -1.71 -2.60 -11.93
N SER A 62 -2.58 -3.32 -12.65
CA SER A 62 -4.00 -2.97 -12.76
C SER A 62 -4.73 -3.13 -11.43
N ASP A 63 -4.47 -4.21 -10.71
CA ASP A 63 -5.00 -4.44 -9.36
C ASP A 63 -4.48 -3.37 -8.41
N GLY A 64 -3.20 -3.04 -8.50
CA GLY A 64 -2.60 -1.92 -7.76
C GLY A 64 -3.32 -0.58 -7.97
N VAL A 65 -3.73 -0.26 -9.21
CA VAL A 65 -4.54 0.95 -9.49
C VAL A 65 -5.89 0.91 -8.76
N SER A 66 -6.59 -0.22 -8.80
CA SER A 66 -7.88 -0.39 -8.12
C SER A 66 -7.73 -0.27 -6.60
N LEU A 67 -6.72 -0.91 -6.02
CA LEU A 67 -6.41 -0.88 -4.59
C LEU A 67 -6.03 0.53 -4.10
N LEU A 68 -5.26 1.26 -4.90
CA LEU A 68 -4.91 2.65 -4.62
C LEU A 68 -6.13 3.58 -4.72
N SER A 69 -7.01 3.36 -5.70
CA SER A 69 -8.27 4.08 -5.81
C SER A 69 -9.17 3.83 -4.58
N ASN A 70 -9.28 2.58 -4.15
CA ASN A 70 -10.03 2.23 -2.95
C ASN A 70 -9.41 2.88 -1.71
N SER A 71 -8.08 2.88 -1.59
CA SER A 71 -7.36 3.51 -0.48
C SER A 71 -7.65 5.01 -0.38
N VAL A 72 -7.71 5.71 -1.52
CA VAL A 72 -8.09 7.14 -1.57
C VAL A 72 -9.51 7.33 -1.04
N GLN A 73 -10.48 6.56 -1.53
CA GLN A 73 -11.88 6.66 -1.10
C GLN A 73 -12.05 6.35 0.39
N GLU A 74 -11.38 5.31 0.87
CA GLU A 74 -11.44 4.88 2.27
C GLU A 74 -10.83 5.90 3.23
N LEU A 75 -9.78 6.61 2.80
CA LEU A 75 -9.23 7.72 3.59
C LEU A 75 -10.19 8.92 3.68
N HIS A 76 -11.12 9.07 2.73
CA HIS A 76 -12.21 10.05 2.88
C HIS A 76 -13.23 9.60 3.93
N HIS A 77 -13.62 8.32 3.93
CA HIS A 77 -14.54 7.72 4.90
C HIS A 77 -14.02 7.78 6.34
N LEU A 78 -12.70 7.63 6.52
CA LEU A 78 -12.02 7.81 7.82
C LEU A 78 -12.31 9.15 8.53
N ASN A 79 -12.81 10.17 7.82
CA ASN A 79 -13.13 11.49 8.39
C ASN A 79 -14.63 11.70 8.64
N LEU A 80 -15.47 10.84 8.07
CA LEU A 80 -16.92 10.95 8.11
C LEU A 80 -17.52 9.96 9.10
N ASP A 81 -16.90 8.79 9.22
CA ASP A 81 -17.41 7.67 9.99
C ASP A 81 -17.03 7.75 11.48
N LYS A 82 -17.74 6.97 12.30
CA LYS A 82 -17.57 6.98 13.76
C LYS A 82 -16.21 6.39 14.15
N GLU A 83 -15.75 6.74 15.35
CA GLU A 83 -14.51 6.19 15.91
C GLU A 83 -14.48 4.65 15.93
N SER A 84 -15.63 4.00 16.09
CA SER A 84 -15.76 2.53 16.03
C SER A 84 -15.30 1.94 14.69
N ASP A 85 -15.48 2.68 13.60
CA ASP A 85 -15.26 2.20 12.23
C ASP A 85 -13.84 2.56 11.76
N PHE A 86 -13.20 3.53 12.42
CA PHE A 86 -11.83 3.98 12.14
C PHE A 86 -10.82 2.83 12.05
N MET A 87 -10.88 1.89 13.00
CA MET A 87 -9.96 0.74 13.03
C MET A 87 -10.15 -0.20 11.83
N TRP A 88 -11.40 -0.35 11.36
CA TRP A 88 -11.73 -1.16 10.21
C TRP A 88 -11.23 -0.51 8.91
N HIS A 89 -11.57 0.75 8.68
CA HIS A 89 -11.09 1.52 7.52
C HIS A 89 -9.56 1.60 7.47
N ARG A 90 -8.92 1.82 8.62
CA ARG A 90 -7.45 1.79 8.74
C ARG A 90 -6.89 0.46 8.24
N SER A 91 -7.47 -0.65 8.68
CA SER A 91 -6.98 -1.99 8.33
C SER A 91 -7.14 -2.28 6.83
N ASN A 92 -8.21 -1.79 6.20
CA ASN A 92 -8.41 -1.89 4.76
C ASN A 92 -7.31 -1.17 3.98
N VAL A 93 -7.06 0.11 4.29
CA VAL A 93 -6.02 0.90 3.60
C VAL A 93 -4.65 0.27 3.77
N GLN A 94 -4.28 -0.17 4.98
CA GLN A 94 -3.00 -0.83 5.22
C GLN A 94 -2.85 -2.11 4.41
N THR A 95 -3.91 -2.91 4.32
CA THR A 95 -3.92 -4.15 3.54
C THR A 95 -3.71 -3.85 2.06
N TRP A 96 -4.51 -2.94 1.50
CA TRP A 96 -4.44 -2.60 0.08
C TRP A 96 -3.08 -2.03 -0.32
N LEU A 97 -2.49 -1.13 0.48
CA LEU A 97 -1.15 -0.60 0.19
C LEU A 97 -0.06 -1.68 0.29
N SER A 98 -0.17 -2.60 1.24
CA SER A 98 0.79 -3.71 1.37
C SER A 98 0.68 -4.69 0.19
N THR A 99 -0.53 -4.93 -0.31
CA THR A 99 -0.76 -5.72 -1.53
C THR A 99 -0.15 -5.02 -2.75
N VAL A 100 -0.39 -3.71 -2.94
CA VAL A 100 0.21 -2.93 -4.05
C VAL A 100 1.75 -3.05 -4.06
N LEU A 101 2.39 -2.98 -2.89
CA LEU A 101 3.84 -3.15 -2.77
C LEU A 101 4.28 -4.55 -3.20
N THR A 102 3.60 -5.58 -2.69
CA THR A 102 3.89 -6.99 -2.98
C THR A 102 3.76 -7.28 -4.47
N ASP A 103 2.69 -6.79 -5.10
CA ASP A 103 2.40 -6.94 -6.52
C ASP A 103 3.44 -6.22 -7.39
N ALA A 104 3.89 -5.03 -6.97
CA ALA A 104 4.94 -4.31 -7.67
C ALA A 104 6.27 -5.08 -7.67
N PHE A 105 6.68 -5.65 -6.52
CA PHE A 105 7.89 -6.48 -6.46
C PHE A 105 7.74 -7.77 -7.27
N THR A 106 6.59 -8.44 -7.17
CA THR A 106 6.32 -9.67 -7.93
C THR A 106 6.36 -9.41 -9.45
N CYS A 107 5.82 -8.28 -9.94
CA CYS A 107 5.95 -7.90 -11.35
C CYS A 107 7.43 -7.75 -11.73
N MET A 108 8.22 -7.02 -10.93
CA MET A 108 9.63 -6.78 -11.25
C MET A 108 10.44 -8.09 -11.28
N ASP A 109 10.16 -9.01 -10.37
CA ASP A 109 10.82 -10.32 -10.29
C ASP A 109 10.43 -11.21 -11.46
N GLY A 110 9.14 -11.28 -11.82
CA GLY A 110 8.67 -12.01 -12.99
C GLY A 110 9.35 -11.51 -14.28
N ILE A 111 9.45 -10.18 -14.45
CA ILE A 111 10.13 -9.56 -15.58
C ILE A 111 11.66 -9.81 -15.55
N SER A 112 12.26 -9.95 -14.36
CA SER A 112 13.70 -10.22 -14.21
C SER A 112 14.10 -11.59 -14.74
N GLY A 113 13.30 -12.61 -14.48
CA GLY A 113 13.57 -13.99 -14.90
C GLY A 113 13.52 -14.21 -16.41
N TYR A 114 12.89 -13.29 -17.16
CA TYR A 114 12.71 -13.44 -18.60
C TYR A 114 13.86 -12.80 -19.41
N LYS A 115 14.56 -13.62 -20.20
CA LYS A 115 15.76 -13.22 -20.97
C LYS A 115 15.47 -12.62 -22.35
N ILE A 116 14.32 -12.95 -22.94
CA ILE A 116 13.99 -12.59 -24.34
C ILE A 116 13.49 -11.14 -24.44
N LEU A 117 13.11 -10.53 -23.31
CA LEU A 117 12.54 -9.19 -23.29
C LEU A 117 13.63 -8.17 -23.57
N GLY A 118 13.45 -7.36 -24.62
CA GLY A 118 14.43 -6.34 -25.01
C GLY A 118 14.88 -5.49 -23.81
N GLY A 119 16.20 -5.37 -23.61
CA GLY A 119 16.78 -4.81 -22.38
C GLY A 119 16.24 -3.43 -22.01
N LYS A 120 16.01 -2.56 -23.00
CA LYS A 120 15.42 -1.23 -22.78
C LYS A 120 13.97 -1.29 -22.30
N VAL A 121 13.16 -2.18 -22.88
CA VAL A 121 11.75 -2.37 -22.48
C VAL A 121 11.70 -2.90 -21.06
N LYS A 122 12.48 -3.94 -20.76
CA LYS A 122 12.64 -4.52 -19.43
C LYS A 122 13.02 -3.48 -18.38
N ALA A 123 14.07 -2.70 -18.64
CA ALA A 123 14.53 -1.65 -17.73
C ALA A 123 13.45 -0.57 -17.50
N THR A 124 12.70 -0.20 -18.55
CA THR A 124 11.66 0.82 -18.43
C THR A 124 10.45 0.33 -17.64
N ILE A 125 10.03 -0.93 -17.81
CA ILE A 125 8.97 -1.54 -16.98
C ILE A 125 9.40 -1.51 -15.52
N LYS A 126 10.60 -2.04 -15.22
CA LYS A 126 11.15 -2.06 -13.86
C LYS A 126 11.22 -0.67 -13.24
N ALA A 127 11.74 0.33 -13.95
CA ALA A 127 11.86 1.68 -13.41
C ALA A 127 10.50 2.30 -13.06
N LYS A 128 9.47 2.05 -13.90
CA LYS A 128 8.11 2.54 -13.63
C LYS A 128 7.46 1.83 -12.45
N VAL A 129 7.59 0.50 -12.38
CA VAL A 129 7.03 -0.30 -11.28
C VAL A 129 7.75 -0.02 -9.96
N LEU A 130 9.08 0.14 -9.98
CA LEU A 130 9.86 0.56 -8.81
C LEU A 130 9.38 1.91 -8.30
N ASN A 131 9.08 2.85 -9.19
CA ASN A 131 8.55 4.15 -8.78
C ASN A 131 7.21 4.00 -8.05
N VAL A 132 6.32 3.10 -8.51
CA VAL A 132 5.06 2.77 -7.83
C VAL A 132 5.34 2.22 -6.43
N ALA A 133 6.26 1.28 -6.31
CA ALA A 133 6.63 0.69 -5.02
C ALA A 133 7.15 1.76 -4.04
N GLN A 134 8.08 2.61 -4.48
CA GLN A 134 8.66 3.67 -3.65
C GLN A 134 7.60 4.65 -3.12
N VAL A 135 6.75 5.17 -4.00
CA VAL A 135 5.73 6.15 -3.57
C VAL A 135 4.63 5.51 -2.73
N THR A 136 4.30 4.23 -2.97
CA THR A 136 3.33 3.48 -2.15
C THR A 136 3.89 3.22 -0.75
N SER A 137 5.19 2.93 -0.63
CA SER A 137 5.87 2.79 0.67
C SER A 137 5.81 4.10 1.46
N ASN A 138 6.09 5.23 0.81
CA ASN A 138 5.95 6.55 1.42
C ASN A 138 4.50 6.83 1.85
N ALA A 139 3.51 6.45 1.03
CA ALA A 139 2.10 6.60 1.36
C ALA A 139 1.71 5.76 2.59
N LEU A 140 2.20 4.53 2.68
CA LEU A 140 1.96 3.66 3.84
C LEU A 140 2.57 4.26 5.11
N ALA A 141 3.79 4.80 5.04
CA ALA A 141 4.45 5.45 6.17
C ALA A 141 3.66 6.67 6.67
N LEU A 142 3.25 7.56 5.75
CA LEU A 142 2.47 8.75 6.08
C LEU A 142 1.07 8.41 6.61
N PHE A 143 0.41 7.42 6.01
CA PHE A 143 -0.89 6.93 6.47
C PHE A 143 -0.81 6.35 7.89
N ASN A 144 0.23 5.56 8.18
CA ASN A 144 0.46 5.03 9.52
C ASN A 144 0.71 6.16 10.53
N GLY A 145 1.48 7.18 10.15
CA GLY A 145 1.71 8.36 10.98
C GLY A 145 0.42 9.15 11.28
N TYR A 146 -0.41 9.36 10.26
CA TYR A 146 -1.75 9.93 10.41
C TYR A 146 -2.60 9.10 11.39
N ALA A 147 -2.66 7.78 11.18
CA ALA A 147 -3.51 6.89 11.97
C ALA A 147 -3.10 6.80 13.45
N VAL A 148 -1.81 6.96 13.77
CA VAL A 148 -1.34 7.04 15.16
C VAL A 148 -1.77 8.36 15.81
N ARG A 149 -1.60 9.50 15.12
CA ARG A 149 -1.96 10.82 15.64
C ARG A 149 -3.46 10.99 15.86
N HIS A 150 -4.27 10.36 15.02
CA HIS A 150 -5.73 10.30 15.19
C HIS A 150 -6.11 9.62 16.52
N LYS A 151 -5.48 8.49 16.87
CA LYS A 151 -5.71 7.80 18.15
C LYS A 151 -5.35 8.66 19.37
N VAL A 152 -4.24 9.39 19.31
CA VAL A 152 -3.76 10.23 20.43
C VAL A 152 -4.70 11.39 20.71
N SER A 153 -5.20 12.05 19.66
CA SER A 153 -6.11 13.20 19.80
C SER A 153 -7.45 12.80 20.43
N HIS A 154 -7.98 11.61 20.08
CA HIS A 154 -9.20 11.07 20.68
C HIS A 154 -9.03 10.59 22.13
N HIS A 155 -7.89 9.96 22.47
CA HIS A 155 -7.61 9.58 23.86
C HIS A 155 -7.43 10.81 24.76
N SER A 156 -6.84 11.90 24.24
CA SER A 156 -6.70 13.14 24.98
C SER A 156 -8.04 13.85 25.22
N SER A 157 -9.03 13.68 24.33
CA SER A 157 -10.38 14.22 24.51
C SER A 157 -11.25 13.36 25.45
N SER A 158 -11.01 12.05 25.51
CA SER A 158 -11.67 11.14 26.48
C SER A 158 -11.07 11.21 27.90
N GLY A 159 -9.91 11.86 28.08
CA GLY A 159 -9.22 12.02 29.36
C GLY A 159 -9.79 13.08 30.31
N LEU A 160 -10.86 13.79 29.94
CA LEU A 160 -11.47 14.83 30.76
C LEU A 160 -12.90 14.48 31.22
N LEU A 161 -13.13 13.29 31.79
CA LEU A 161 -14.35 13.02 32.57
C LEU A 161 -14.02 12.20 33.83
N ARG A 162 -14.15 12.90 34.97
CA ARG A 162 -14.25 12.49 36.38
C ARG A 162 -14.01 11.01 36.75
N VAL A 163 -13.06 10.83 37.66
CA VAL A 163 -13.01 9.73 38.64
C VAL A 163 -14.39 9.51 39.27
N ARG A 164 -14.94 8.31 39.11
CA ARG A 164 -15.89 7.73 40.08
C ARG A 164 -15.81 6.20 40.01
N GLU A 165 -15.42 5.59 41.12
CA GLU A 165 -15.41 4.14 41.35
C GLU A 165 -16.84 3.56 41.38
N GLY A 166 -17.02 2.34 40.86
CA GLY A 166 -18.25 1.54 40.98
C GLY A 166 -18.33 0.38 39.97
N PRO A 167 -18.99 -0.76 40.29
CA PRO A 167 -18.36 -2.08 40.19
C PRO A 167 -18.61 -2.88 38.89
N ALA A 168 -17.80 -3.93 38.76
CA ALA A 168 -17.68 -4.90 37.69
C ALA A 168 -19.00 -5.50 37.17
N VAL A 169 -19.09 -5.68 35.84
CA VAL A 169 -20.05 -6.62 35.22
C VAL A 169 -19.37 -7.43 34.11
N LEU A 170 -19.24 -8.72 34.41
CA LEU A 170 -19.21 -9.92 33.58
C LEU A 170 -18.79 -9.81 32.10
N ALA A 171 -17.67 -10.47 31.82
CA ALA A 171 -17.30 -10.96 30.50
C ALA A 171 -18.32 -11.98 29.96
N LYS A 172 -18.73 -11.82 28.70
CA LYS A 172 -19.27 -12.92 27.89
C LYS A 172 -18.61 -12.90 26.51
N GLY A 173 -17.73 -13.87 26.31
CA GLY A 173 -16.97 -14.03 25.08
C GLY A 173 -17.83 -14.46 23.89
N ARG A 174 -17.34 -14.13 22.69
CA ARG A 174 -17.53 -14.94 21.49
C ARG A 174 -16.19 -15.06 20.79
N GLY A 175 -15.49 -16.15 21.13
CA GLY A 175 -14.39 -16.67 20.35
C GLY A 175 -14.94 -17.29 19.07
N GLN A 176 -14.63 -16.68 17.94
CA GLN A 176 -14.66 -17.30 16.61
C GLN A 176 -13.89 -16.47 15.55
N GLU A 177 -13.52 -15.23 15.86
CA GLU A 177 -12.77 -14.34 14.94
C GLU A 177 -11.24 -14.51 14.99
N GLY A 178 -10.72 -15.16 16.03
CA GLY A 178 -9.28 -15.34 16.25
C GLY A 178 -8.59 -16.29 15.26
N LEU A 179 -9.33 -17.16 14.57
CA LEU A 179 -8.74 -18.14 13.65
C LEU A 179 -8.47 -17.55 12.26
N ARG A 180 -9.33 -16.64 11.79
CA ARG A 180 -9.19 -15.97 10.48
C ARG A 180 -8.12 -14.87 10.49
N VAL A 181 -7.88 -14.26 11.66
CA VAL A 181 -6.75 -13.32 11.87
C VAL A 181 -5.41 -14.06 11.91
N ARG A 182 -5.38 -15.29 12.42
CA ARG A 182 -4.17 -16.11 12.49
C ARG A 182 -3.70 -16.59 11.11
N GLU A 183 -4.64 -16.92 10.21
CA GLU A 183 -4.35 -17.24 8.81
C GLU A 183 -3.84 -16.02 8.01
N ARG A 184 -4.35 -14.81 8.32
CA ARG A 184 -3.87 -13.56 7.71
C ARG A 184 -2.54 -13.06 8.27
N LEU A 185 -2.24 -13.34 9.55
CA LEU A 185 -0.90 -13.15 10.11
C LEU A 185 0.12 -14.15 9.53
N HIS A 186 -0.29 -15.38 9.24
CA HIS A 186 0.55 -16.34 8.52
C HIS A 186 0.92 -15.85 7.12
N ALA A 187 0.03 -15.13 6.43
CA ALA A 187 0.35 -14.47 5.17
C ALA A 187 1.34 -13.30 5.34
N PHE A 188 1.28 -12.57 6.45
CA PHE A 188 2.24 -11.49 6.77
C PHE A 188 3.65 -12.03 7.09
N VAL A 189 3.74 -13.21 7.72
CA VAL A 189 5.01 -13.89 8.05
C VAL A 189 5.61 -14.63 6.85
N MET A 190 4.80 -15.05 5.87
CA MET A 190 5.32 -15.72 4.66
C MET A 190 5.72 -14.77 3.51
N ILE A 191 5.35 -13.49 3.56
CA ILE A 191 5.71 -12.49 2.54
C ILE A 191 6.94 -11.65 2.96
N CYS A 192 7.23 -11.54 4.26
CA CYS A 192 8.51 -11.04 4.76
C CYS A 192 9.42 -12.24 5.11
N PRO A 193 10.39 -12.64 4.26
CA PRO A 193 11.45 -13.52 4.73
C PRO A 193 12.18 -12.86 5.90
N PRO A 194 12.69 -13.64 6.87
CA PRO A 194 13.42 -13.09 7.99
C PRO A 194 14.59 -12.25 7.46
N ILE A 195 14.70 -11.04 7.99
CA ILE A 195 15.88 -10.17 7.86
C ILE A 195 17.05 -10.93 8.50
N HIS A 196 17.69 -11.80 7.73
CA HIS A 196 19.04 -12.27 7.95
C HIS A 196 19.61 -12.79 6.63
N ARG A 197 20.57 -12.02 6.11
CA ARG A 197 21.35 -12.21 4.86
C ARG A 197 20.66 -11.84 3.54
N VAL A 198 20.44 -10.55 3.33
CA VAL A 198 20.95 -9.90 2.11
C VAL A 198 21.45 -8.52 2.50
N HIS A 199 22.67 -8.22 2.06
CA HIS A 199 23.41 -6.98 2.25
C HIS A 199 22.51 -5.72 2.09
N GLU A 200 22.47 -4.91 3.14
CA GLU A 200 21.83 -3.60 3.25
C GLU A 200 22.25 -2.65 2.10
N PRO A 201 21.27 -1.99 1.46
CA PRO A 201 21.33 -0.53 1.33
C PRO A 201 19.99 0.20 1.61
N TRP A 202 18.99 -0.46 2.20
CA TRP A 202 17.61 0.06 2.24
C TRP A 202 17.30 1.07 3.35
N LEU A 203 18.24 1.34 4.25
CA LEU A 203 18.16 2.46 5.21
C LEU A 203 18.65 3.81 4.66
N ALA A 204 19.05 3.91 3.39
CA ALA A 204 19.61 5.14 2.82
C ALA A 204 18.60 6.07 2.09
N PHE A 205 17.30 5.80 2.14
CA PHE A 205 16.29 6.63 1.47
C PHE A 205 15.03 6.89 2.32
N ALA A 206 15.24 7.23 3.59
CA ALA A 206 14.25 7.87 4.44
C ALA A 206 14.88 9.09 5.13
#